data_AF-A0A534SZP8-F1
#
_entry.id   AF-A0A534SZP8-F1
#
_cell.length_a   1.000
_cell.length_b   1.000
_cell.length_c   1.000
_cell.angle_alpha   90.00
_cell.angle_beta   90.00
_cell.angle_gamma   90.00
#
_symmetry.space_group_name_H-M   'P 1'
#
loop_
_entity.id
_entity.type
_entity.pdbx_description
1 polymer ?
#
loop_
_entity_poly.entity_id
_entity_poly.type
_entity_poly.pdbx_seq_one_letter_code
_entity_poly.pdbx_strand_id
1 'polypeptide(L)'
;LMARNFYDARNYDTGHEVLAVDGEHDLFGDGRVVCLPTYGHTPGHQSLRVRLGGGDVVLTADACYLRRTLEELHLPAIVHDPPAMLA
;
A
#
# COMPACT_ATOMS: atom_id res chain seq x y z
N LEU A 1 -5.56 4.95 15.56
CA LEU A 1 -5.81 4.38 14.22
C LEU A 1 -7.27 4.57 13.81
N MET A 2 -8.24 3.86 14.41
CA MET A 2 -9.68 4.00 14.12
C MET A 2 -10.18 5.44 13.88
N ALA A 3 -9.85 6.40 14.77
CA ALA A 3 -10.29 7.80 14.64
C ALA A 3 -9.70 8.55 13.42
N ARG A 4 -8.61 8.07 12.83
CA ARG A 4 -7.90 8.68 11.69
C ARG A 4 -8.12 7.93 10.38
N ASN A 5 -8.26 6.61 10.40
CA ASN A 5 -8.33 5.77 9.20
C ASN A 5 -9.31 4.60 9.32
N PHE A 6 -10.23 4.62 10.29
CA PHE A 6 -11.28 3.60 10.47
C PHE A 6 -10.78 2.16 10.66
N TYR A 7 -9.50 1.98 10.98
CA TYR A 7 -8.94 0.66 11.24
C TYR A 7 -9.48 0.06 12.55
N ASP A 8 -10.12 -1.10 12.42
CA ASP A 8 -10.57 -1.97 13.50
C ASP A 8 -9.87 -3.33 13.40
N ALA A 9 -9.03 -3.65 14.40
CA ALA A 9 -8.27 -4.89 14.41
C ALA A 9 -9.16 -6.15 14.34
N ARG A 10 -10.40 -6.08 14.84
CA ARG A 10 -11.35 -7.20 14.83
C ARG A 10 -11.76 -7.63 13.43
N ASN A 11 -11.65 -6.75 12.43
CA ASN A 11 -11.93 -7.09 11.04
C ASN A 11 -10.81 -7.93 10.40
N TYR A 12 -9.63 -7.99 11.03
CA TYR A 12 -8.44 -8.63 10.50
C TYR A 12 -7.93 -9.79 11.36
N ASP A 13 -8.35 -9.85 12.63
CA ASP A 13 -8.06 -10.96 13.54
C ASP A 13 -8.97 -12.17 13.25
N THR A 14 -8.72 -12.83 12.11
CA THR A 14 -9.51 -13.98 11.64
C THR A 14 -8.95 -15.33 12.11
N GLY A 15 -7.88 -15.34 12.91
CA GLY A 15 -7.19 -16.56 13.36
C GLY A 15 -6.26 -17.20 12.32
N HIS A 16 -5.99 -16.53 11.18
CA HIS A 16 -4.99 -16.97 10.22
C HIS A 16 -3.56 -16.71 10.73
N GLU A 17 -2.61 -17.51 10.26
CA GLU A 17 -1.19 -17.19 10.44
C GLU A 17 -0.85 -15.92 9.68
N VAL A 18 -0.18 -14.98 10.35
CA VAL A 18 0.19 -13.69 9.80
C VAL A 18 1.71 -13.56 9.83
N LEU A 19 2.29 -13.35 8.66
CA LEU A 19 3.67 -12.86 8.54
C LEU A 19 3.66 -11.34 8.55
N ALA A 20 4.14 -10.74 9.65
CA ALA A 20 4.35 -9.31 9.71
C ALA A 20 5.59 -8.93 8.88
N VAL A 21 5.44 -7.96 7.97
CA VAL A 21 6.50 -7.46 7.10
C VAL A 21 6.79 -6.01 7.42
N ASP A 22 8.06 -5.62 7.35
CA ASP A 22 8.51 -4.24 7.51
C ASP A 22 9.35 -3.86 6.29
N GLY A 23 8.96 -2.78 5.61
CA GLY A 23 9.62 -2.33 4.38
C GLY A 23 9.26 -3.16 3.13
N GLU A 24 10.27 -3.31 2.27
CA GLU A 24 10.17 -4.08 1.02
C GLU A 24 10.16 -5.59 1.31
N HIS A 25 9.29 -6.33 0.65
CA HIS A 25 9.18 -7.78 0.86
C HIS A 25 8.86 -8.51 -0.43
N ASP A 26 9.71 -9.47 -0.80
CA ASP A 26 9.49 -10.37 -1.92
C ASP A 26 8.63 -11.56 -1.47
N LEU A 27 7.42 -11.67 -2.02
CA LEU A 27 6.44 -12.67 -1.58
C LEU A 27 6.87 -14.11 -1.88
N PHE A 28 7.65 -14.31 -2.95
CA PHE A 28 8.02 -15.66 -3.42
C PHE A 28 9.53 -15.90 -3.43
N GLY A 29 10.33 -14.86 -3.20
CA GLY A 29 11.80 -14.93 -3.22
C GLY A 29 12.39 -15.00 -4.63
N ASP A 30 11.58 -14.76 -5.66
CA ASP A 30 11.98 -14.80 -7.08
C ASP A 30 11.98 -13.42 -7.76
N GLY A 31 11.69 -12.37 -6.99
CA GLY A 31 11.65 -10.98 -7.40
C GLY A 31 10.46 -10.60 -8.28
N ARG A 32 9.48 -11.50 -8.49
CA ARG A 32 8.35 -11.23 -9.39
C ARG A 32 7.22 -10.47 -8.76
N VAL A 33 6.96 -10.67 -7.47
CA VAL A 33 5.94 -9.93 -6.74
C VAL A 33 6.54 -9.39 -5.46
N VAL A 34 6.77 -8.08 -5.44
CA VAL A 34 7.46 -7.39 -4.37
C VAL A 34 6.55 -6.33 -3.77
N CYS A 35 6.31 -6.41 -2.46
CA CYS A 35 5.69 -5.35 -1.68
C CYS A 35 6.64 -4.16 -1.61
N LEU A 36 6.14 -2.99 -2.00
CA LEU A 36 6.85 -1.71 -1.92
C LEU A 36 6.20 -0.85 -0.83
N PRO A 37 6.98 -0.25 0.08
CA PRO A 37 6.47 0.76 0.99
C PRO A 37 5.87 1.95 0.22
N THR A 38 4.61 2.26 0.48
CA THR A 38 3.92 3.43 -0.08
C THR A 38 3.06 4.08 1.00
N TYR A 39 3.75 4.49 2.07
CA TYR A 39 3.13 5.03 3.28
C TYR A 39 2.33 6.31 3.01
N GLY A 40 1.37 6.61 3.87
CA GLY A 40 0.65 7.89 3.86
C GLY A 40 -0.86 7.71 3.88
N HIS A 41 -1.42 6.86 3.02
CA HIS A 41 -2.85 6.52 3.11
C HIS A 41 -3.15 5.84 4.46
N THR A 42 -2.34 4.85 4.82
CA THR A 42 -2.24 4.29 6.18
C THR A 42 -0.77 4.23 6.62
N PRO A 43 -0.46 4.05 7.92
CA PRO A 43 0.93 4.02 8.40
C PRO A 43 1.79 2.91 7.79
N GLY A 44 1.17 1.78 7.43
CA GLY A 44 1.85 0.61 6.85
C GLY A 44 1.35 0.28 5.45
N HIS A 45 0.88 1.27 4.68
CA HIS A 45 0.39 1.03 3.33
C HIS A 45 1.52 0.53 2.41
N GLN A 46 1.19 -0.46 1.58
CA GLN A 46 2.11 -1.09 0.64
C GLN A 46 1.46 -1.22 -0.74
N SER A 47 2.26 -1.02 -1.78
CA SER A 47 1.93 -1.32 -3.18
C SER A 47 2.60 -2.62 -3.60
N LEU A 48 2.21 -3.21 -4.73
CA LEU A 48 2.92 -4.36 -5.31
C LEU A 48 3.57 -3.99 -6.62
N ARG A 49 4.87 -4.26 -6.77
CA ARG A 49 5.50 -4.37 -8.08
C ARG A 49 5.38 -5.80 -8.58
N VAL A 50 4.75 -5.97 -9.73
CA VAL A 50 4.56 -7.26 -10.41
C VAL A 50 5.36 -7.27 -11.70
N ARG A 51 6.33 -8.17 -11.82
CA ARG A 51 7.11 -8.37 -13.03
C ARG A 51 6.38 -9.30 -13.99
N LEU A 52 5.93 -8.76 -15.11
CA LEU A 52 5.31 -9.51 -16.20
C LEU A 52 6.30 -9.68 -17.35
N GLY A 53 5.99 -10.56 -18.30
CA GLY A 53 6.83 -10.75 -19.49
C GLY A 53 7.00 -9.50 -20.36
N GLY A 54 6.05 -8.55 -20.27
CA GLY A 54 6.08 -7.28 -20.99
C GLY A 54 6.66 -6.09 -20.20
N GLY A 55 7.08 -6.30 -18.95
CA GLY A 55 7.58 -5.24 -18.07
C GLY A 55 6.95 -5.27 -16.68
N ASP A 56 7.41 -4.35 -15.82
CA ASP A 56 6.92 -4.22 -14.45
C ASP A 56 5.62 -3.39 -14.43
N VAL A 57 4.64 -3.83 -13.64
CA VAL A 57 3.41 -3.10 -13.33
C VAL A 57 3.36 -2.85 -11.82
N VAL A 58 2.92 -1.67 -11.40
CA VAL A 58 2.70 -1.35 -9.99
C VAL A 58 1.21 -1.34 -9.69
N LEU A 59 0.78 -2.21 -8.79
CA LEU A 59 -0.56 -2.19 -8.20
C LEU A 59 -0.51 -1.25 -6.98
N THR A 60 -1.05 -0.05 -7.14
CA THR A 60 -0.88 1.04 -6.16
C THR A 60 -1.86 1.00 -4.99
N ALA A 61 -2.95 0.25 -5.12
CA ALA A 61 -4.06 0.28 -4.16
C ALA A 61 -4.42 1.74 -3.78
N ASP A 62 -4.49 2.04 -2.49
CA ASP A 62 -4.97 3.32 -1.97
C ASP A 62 -3.90 4.42 -1.98
N ALA A 63 -2.67 4.11 -2.41
CA ALA A 63 -1.66 5.12 -2.71
C ALA A 63 -2.04 5.99 -3.93
N CYS A 64 -2.87 5.46 -4.84
CA CYS A 64 -3.33 6.18 -6.02
C CYS A 64 -4.67 5.61 -6.53
N TYR A 65 -5.79 6.26 -6.17
CA TYR A 65 -7.13 5.84 -6.58
C TYR A 65 -7.45 6.09 -8.05
N LEU A 66 -7.14 7.31 -8.51
CA LEU A 66 -7.55 7.80 -9.82
C LEU A 66 -6.33 8.38 -10.53
N ARG A 67 -6.40 8.46 -11.85
CA ARG A 67 -5.40 9.15 -12.68
C ARG A 67 -5.03 10.52 -12.14
N ARG A 68 -6.02 11.26 -11.62
CA ARG A 68 -5.84 12.59 -11.05
C ARG A 68 -4.91 12.62 -9.82
N THR A 69 -4.88 11.55 -9.04
CA THR A 69 -3.92 11.41 -7.93
C THR A 69 -2.49 11.35 -8.44
N LEU A 70 -2.26 10.65 -9.56
CA LEU A 70 -0.94 10.56 -10.17
C LEU A 70 -0.54 11.85 -10.90
N GLU A 71 -1.45 12.44 -11.66
CA GLU A 71 -1.15 13.57 -12.54
C GLU A 71 -1.13 14.92 -11.81
N GLU A 72 -1.95 15.08 -10.77
CA GLU A 72 -2.11 16.35 -10.05
C GLU A 72 -1.72 16.26 -8.57
N LEU A 73 -1.22 15.11 -8.11
CA LEU A 73 -0.96 14.84 -6.69
C LEU A 73 -2.22 15.05 -5.82
N HIS A 74 -3.40 14.80 -6.41
CA HIS A 74 -4.67 14.94 -5.73
C HIS A 74 -4.88 13.82 -4.70
N LEU A 75 -4.86 14.19 -3.42
CA LEU A 75 -5.02 13.26 -2.32
C LEU A 75 -6.48 12.83 -2.09
N PRO A 76 -6.73 11.59 -1.65
CA PRO A 76 -8.07 11.14 -1.29
C PRO A 76 -8.58 11.85 -0.03
N ALA A 77 -9.88 11.74 0.23
CA ALA A 77 -10.52 12.38 1.38
C ALA A 77 -10.04 11.83 2.74
N ILE A 78 -9.62 10.56 2.77
CA ILE A 78 -9.10 9.89 3.97
C ILE A 78 -7.62 9.60 3.73
N VAL A 79 -6.76 10.23 4.52
CA VAL A 79 -5.30 10.08 4.48
C VAL A 79 -4.77 10.14 5.91
N HIS A 80 -3.89 9.21 6.27
CA HIS A 80 -3.25 9.20 7.58
C HIS A 80 -2.16 10.28 7.71
N ASP A 81 -1.30 10.40 6.69
CA ASP A 81 -0.16 11.31 6.62
C ASP A 81 0.01 11.85 5.18
N PRO A 82 -0.51 13.07 4.89
CA PRO A 82 -0.43 13.67 3.57
C PRO A 82 1.00 13.94 3.08
N PRO A 83 1.93 14.50 3.90
CA PRO A 83 3.34 14.60 3.50
C PRO A 83 3.97 13.27 3.09
N ALA A 84 3.74 12.19 3.84
CA ALA A 84 4.28 10.88 3.50
C ALA A 84 3.69 10.32 2.19
N MET A 85 2.41 10.57 1.92
CA MET A 85 1.75 10.12 0.69
C MET A 85 2.24 10.84 -0.58
N LEU A 86 2.82 12.04 -0.42
CA LEU A 86 3.32 12.88 -1.51
C LEU A 86 4.83 12.74 -1.75
N ALA A 87 5.53 11.98 -0.92
CA ALA A 87 6.98 11.76 -1.00
C ALA A 87 7.34 10.72 -2.08
#